data_AF-A0A967LY12-F1
#
_entry.id   AF-A0A967LY12-F1
#
_cell.length_a   1.000
_cell.length_b   1.000
_cell.length_c   1.000
_cell.angle_alpha   90.00
_cell.angle_beta   90.00
_cell.angle_gamma   90.00
#
_symmetry.space_group_name_H-M   'P 1'
#
loop_
_entity.id
_entity.type
_entity.pdbx_description
1 polymer ?
#
loop_
_entity_poly.entity_id
_entity_poly.type
_entity_poly.pdbx_seq_one_letter_code
_entity_poly.pdbx_strand_id
1 'polypeptide(L)' 'YWRDVGTLDAYWEANMDLVSLTPQFNLYDFQWPIHTYYAPFPPAKTLHSGAGGPGVAVDSILS' A
#
# COMPACT_ATOMS: atom_id res chain seq x y z
N TYR A 1 -11.31 13.38 -4.73
CA TYR A 1 -10.12 13.43 -3.86
C TYR A 1 -9.04 14.23 -4.56
N TRP A 2 -8.42 15.19 -3.89
CA TRP A 2 -7.28 15.95 -4.40
C TRP A 2 -6.31 16.23 -3.25
N ARG A 3 -5.02 16.00 -3.50
CA ARG A 3 -3.92 16.29 -2.57
C ARG A 3 -2.80 16.96 -3.35
N ASP A 4 -2.34 18.09 -2.85
CA ASP A 4 -1.11 18.71 -3.32
C ASP A 4 0.09 18.00 -2.67
N VAL A 5 1.02 17.56 -3.50
CA VAL A 5 2.21 16.80 -3.07
C VAL A 5 3.46 17.66 -3.29
N GLY A 6 3.40 18.90 -2.78
CA GLY A 6 4.45 19.91 -2.94
C GLY A 6 5.57 19.85 -1.90
N THR A 7 5.35 19.19 -0.76
CA THR A 7 6.34 19.03 0.32
C THR A 7 6.60 17.55 0.62
N LEU A 8 7.74 17.27 1.27
CA LEU A 8 8.09 15.91 1.67
C LEU A 8 7.06 15.32 2.63
N ASP A 9 6.60 16.11 3.60
CA ASP A 9 5.59 15.66 4.56
C ASP A 9 4.26 15.35 3.86
N ALA A 10 3.83 16.19 2.91
CA ALA A 10 2.61 15.95 2.15
C ALA A 10 2.71 14.68 1.27
N TYR A 11 3.89 14.40 0.71
CA TYR A 11 4.16 13.15 0.01
C TYR A 11 4.06 11.95 0.94
N TRP A 12 4.68 12.01 2.11
CA TRP A 12 4.64 10.94 3.09
C TRP A 12 3.21 10.66 3.57
N GLU A 13 2.46 11.70 3.93
CA GLU A 13 1.07 11.58 4.37
C GLU A 13 0.17 10.97 3.30
N ALA A 14 0.30 11.40 2.04
CA ALA A 14 -0.51 10.89 0.94
C ALA A 14 -0.29 9.38 0.71
N ASN A 15 0.92 8.88 0.92
CA ASN A 15 1.22 7.45 0.80
C ASN A 15 0.75 6.66 2.03
N MET A 16 0.90 7.22 3.23
CA MET A 16 0.44 6.55 4.47
C MET A 16 -1.09 6.48 4.55
N ASP A 17 -1.82 7.40 3.92
CA ASP A 17 -3.29 7.33 3.82
C ASP A 17 -3.74 6.01 3.16
N LEU A 18 -2.97 5.49 2.19
CA LEU A 18 -3.31 4.27 1.45
C LEU A 18 -3.34 3.00 2.31
N VAL A 19 -2.52 2.95 3.36
CA VAL A 19 -2.46 1.79 4.28
C VAL A 19 -3.42 1.93 5.48
N SER A 20 -4.19 3.02 5.53
CA SER A 20 -5.17 3.25 6.60
C SER A 20 -6.39 2.33 6.46
N LEU A 21 -7.16 2.16 7.56
CA LEU A 21 -8.38 1.34 7.57
C LEU A 21 -9.45 1.82 6.57
N THR A 22 -9.53 3.14 6.35
CA THR A 22 -10.48 3.77 5.44
C THR A 22 -9.76 4.85 4.65
N PRO A 23 -9.02 4.48 3.59
CA PRO A 23 -8.27 5.44 2.80
C PRO A 23 -9.21 6.42 2.12
N GLN A 24 -8.82 7.68 2.05
CA GLN A 24 -9.61 8.69 1.32
C GLN A 24 -9.52 8.47 -0.19
N PHE A 25 -8.46 7.80 -0.65
CA PHE A 25 -8.27 7.39 -2.02
C PHE A 25 -8.34 5.86 -2.17
N ASN A 26 -9.38 5.39 -2.85
CA ASN A 26 -9.61 3.96 -3.03
C ASN A 26 -8.89 3.41 -4.27
N LEU A 27 -7.81 2.65 -4.07
CA LEU A 27 -7.10 1.95 -5.14
C LEU A 27 -7.84 0.70 -5.67
N TYR A 28 -8.87 0.25 -4.96
CA TYR A 28 -9.64 -0.96 -5.28
C TYR A 28 -10.96 -0.65 -5.97
N ASP A 29 -11.12 0.55 -6.52
CA ASP A 29 -12.28 0.91 -7.35
C ASP A 29 -12.16 0.32 -8.76
N PHE A 30 -12.92 -0.75 -9.02
CA PHE A 30 -12.94 -1.42 -10.33
C PHE A 30 -13.72 -0.66 -11.41
N GLN A 31 -14.53 0.34 -11.04
CA GLN A 31 -15.23 1.20 -12.01
C GLN A 31 -14.30 2.31 -12.54
N TRP A 32 -13.27 2.66 -11.77
CA TRP A 32 -12.28 3.66 -12.11
C TRP A 32 -10.84 3.14 -11.90
N PRO A 33 -10.37 2.21 -12.75
CA PRO A 33 -9.07 1.60 -12.56
C PRO A 33 -7.92 2.57 -12.84
N ILE A 34 -6.85 2.44 -12.04
CA ILE A 34 -5.59 3.13 -12.30
C ILE A 34 -4.68 2.21 -13.11
N HIS A 35 -4.34 2.64 -14.32
CA HIS A 35 -3.43 1.89 -15.18
C HIS A 35 -1.97 2.29 -14.89
N THR A 36 -1.13 1.28 -14.69
CA THR A 36 0.32 1.42 -14.52
C THR A 36 1.03 0.23 -15.17
N TYR A 37 2.36 0.23 -15.12
CA TYR A 37 3.18 -0.88 -15.58
C TYR A 37 2.95 -2.14 -14.73
N TYR A 38 2.55 -3.24 -15.37
CA TYR A 38 2.41 -4.55 -14.73
C TYR A 38 3.68 -5.38 -14.94
N ALA A 39 4.50 -5.46 -13.89
CA ALA A 39 5.73 -6.23 -13.89
C ALA A 39 5.49 -7.65 -13.33
N PRO A 40 6.10 -8.69 -13.91
CA PRO A 40 5.98 -10.06 -13.41
C PRO A 40 6.92 -10.29 -12.22
N PHE A 41 6.60 -9.72 -11.07
CA PHE A 41 7.33 -9.98 -9.83
C PHE A 41 6.82 -11.26 -9.15
N PRO A 42 7.67 -12.01 -8.44
CA PRO A 42 7.21 -13.09 -7.59
C PRO A 42 6.34 -12.53 -6.45
N PRO A 43 5.45 -13.34 -5.86
CA PRO A 43 4.59 -12.90 -4.76
C PRO A 43 5.40 -12.37 -3.57
N ALA A 44 4.84 -11.40 -2.86
CA ALA A 44 5.41 -10.94 -1.59
C ALA A 44 5.53 -12.09 -0.59
N LYS A 45 6.75 -12.32 -0.09
CA LYS A 45 7.05 -13.40 0.86
C LYS A 45 7.25 -12.82 2.25
N THR A 46 6.37 -13.16 3.20
CA THR A 46 6.59 -12.88 4.62
C THR A 46 7.25 -14.08 5.29
N LEU A 47 8.23 -13.78 6.15
CA LEU A 47 8.97 -14.79 6.91
C LEU A 47 9.05 -14.32 8.36
N HIS A 48 8.99 -15.27 9.29
CA HIS A 48 9.31 -15.04 10.68
C HIS A 48 10.72 -15.54 10.97
N SER A 49 11.47 -14.82 11.80
CA SER A 49 12.78 -15.26 12.31
C SER A 49 12.64 -15.56 13.80
N GLY A 50 12.78 -16.83 14.20
CA GLY A 50 12.75 -17.26 15.60
C GLY A 50 11.70 -18.32 15.96
N ALA A 51 11.47 -18.48 17.28
CA ALA A 51 10.59 -19.49 17.86
C ALA A 51 9.11 -19.09 17.74
N GLY A 52 8.52 -19.31 16.55
CA GLY A 52 7.13 -19.75 16.44
C GLY A 52 6.04 -18.69 16.18
N GLY A 53 6.36 -17.48 15.71
CA GLY A 53 5.35 -16.53 15.26
C GLY A 53 5.00 -16.66 13.76
N PRO A 54 3.76 -16.34 13.33
CA PRO A 54 3.48 -16.14 11.90
C PRO A 54 4.27 -14.93 11.36
N GLY A 55 4.66 -14.96 10.08
CA GLY A 55 5.25 -13.82 9.37
C GLY A 55 4.16 -12.79 9.08
N VAL A 56 3.86 -11.94 10.06
CA VAL A 56 2.75 -10.97 9.99
C VAL A 56 3.19 -9.69 9.30
N ALA A 57 2.40 -9.23 8.33
CA ALA A 57 2.44 -7.87 7.82
C ALA A 57 1.24 -7.11 8.42
N VAL A 58 1.49 -5.93 8.98
CA VAL A 58 0.48 -5.06 9.61
C VAL A 58 0.47 -3.74 8.86
N ASP A 59 -0.71 -3.17 8.61
CA ASP A 59 -0.91 -1.88 7.93
C ASP A 59 -0.06 -1.76 6.65
N SER A 60 -0.15 -2.79 5.80
CA SER A 60 0.70 -2.95 4.62
C SER A 60 -0.13 -3.37 3.40
N ILE A 61 0.23 -2.84 2.24
CA ILE A 61 -0.26 -3.33 0.95
C ILE A 61 0.75 -4.33 0.39
N LEU A 62 0.28 -5.52 0.05
CA LEU A 62 1.06 -6.57 -0.62
C LEU A 62 0.44 -6.83 -1.99
N SER A 63 1.26 -6.91 -3.03
CA SER A 63 0.87 -7.20 -4.41
C SER A 63 1.74 -8.29 -5.01
#